data_AF-A0A960VCZ3-F1
#
_entry.id   AF-A0A960VCZ3-F1
#
_cell.length_a   1.000
_cell.length_b   1.000
_cell.length_c   1.000
_cell.angle_alpha   90.00
_cell.angle_beta   90.00
_cell.angle_gamma   90.00
#
_symmetry.space_group_name_H-M   'P 1'
#
loop_
_entity.id
_entity.type
_entity.pdbx_description
1 polymer ?
#
loop_
_entity_poly.entity_id
_entity_poly.type
_entity_poly.pdbx_seq_one_letter_code
_entity_poly.pdbx_strand_id
1 'polypeptide(L)'
;MVHQFFKLSFLSLLLFFLFGNCGGSKKQSNDANLLALLGNTNSIRNSSNSPESSVNLKSAEMGPNLPVITQAELDSSNPTELVNNISSSVSYNQVNVEVNIPITFTLNNGYNPLNTDATNSYFVDYQNGKILFSRVVVNGNTVTMIPQIKLQPTRTYVVVLGGVVDSNNISYGDYRIKYSNKDLDYGLYWYGKNGVCEKYYPGVANSFYDNSKKAVIFAHGWQVDTTITTDPFGRPNFDFTMYYFFEDNFNDAPSYNGLAKWTNHSWVDDGWNTGIVYWAQFADEPVLGGGNFAGLYAAEAKVWNLVDGPNGSRYRTLDTSGNDIYKNWDRNVNFNGQTITVGSVGELLSLYVVDALNSNTSGNIRLTGHSLGNQVITHIAYYVDQANIGIKRIALLDPAWTDGAKSWLPVVDYAATQVKLNHNGVYALDGGSLGTHYWPAEISRVILYEIMNHNWNDGIVVERYNSTILNLYLPIVDENRKLSKQISVTDLKPWFYGTAQLPQKHTLPRHNYFWSYEANPPVECTVTFGIRNPTGNVAASAATGEVRMRELMLNGKYHSQVEGRYTVEPNDDWFETKNQL
;
A
#
# COMPACT_ATOMS: atom_id res chain seq x y z
N MET A 1 1.29 38.83 23.62
CA MET A 1 -0.10 38.47 23.21
C MET A 1 -0.37 38.69 21.73
N VAL A 2 -0.03 39.85 21.12
CA VAL A 2 -0.26 40.11 19.68
C VAL A 2 0.62 39.24 18.74
N HIS A 3 1.78 38.77 19.22
CA HIS A 3 2.67 37.88 18.44
C HIS A 3 2.27 36.39 18.44
N GLN A 4 1.40 35.95 19.36
CA GLN A 4 0.88 34.56 19.38
C GLN A 4 -0.40 34.42 18.52
N PHE A 5 -1.22 35.48 18.43
CA PHE A 5 -2.43 35.48 17.60
C PHE A 5 -2.13 35.42 16.09
N PHE A 6 -1.04 36.07 15.63
CA PHE A 6 -0.63 35.99 14.22
C PHE A 6 -0.03 34.63 13.82
N LYS A 7 0.56 33.88 14.77
CA LYS A 7 1.05 32.52 14.51
C LYS A 7 -0.10 31.52 14.36
N LEU A 8 -1.18 31.65 15.15
CA LEU A 8 -2.34 30.76 15.00
C LEU A 8 -3.10 31.01 13.70
N SER A 9 -3.30 32.27 13.27
CA SER A 9 -4.08 32.54 12.04
C SER A 9 -3.34 32.13 10.76
N PHE A 10 -2.02 32.30 10.71
CA PHE A 10 -1.21 31.89 9.55
C PHE A 10 -1.04 30.36 9.49
N LEU A 11 -0.92 29.70 10.64
CA LEU A 11 -0.88 28.24 10.74
C LEU A 11 -2.24 27.64 10.30
N SER A 12 -3.37 28.13 10.82
CA SER A 12 -4.70 27.66 10.41
C SER A 12 -5.01 27.87 8.92
N LEU A 13 -4.50 28.96 8.30
CA LEU A 13 -4.69 29.22 6.88
C LEU A 13 -3.82 28.31 6.00
N LEU A 14 -2.54 28.10 6.37
CA LEU A 14 -1.65 27.14 5.70
C LEU A 14 -2.17 25.70 5.83
N LEU A 15 -2.83 25.40 6.96
CA LEU A 15 -3.41 24.09 7.30
C LEU A 15 -4.72 23.78 6.59
N PHE A 16 -5.54 24.78 6.26
CA PHE A 16 -6.76 24.59 5.47
C PHE A 16 -6.45 24.21 4.01
N PHE A 17 -5.37 24.76 3.45
CA PHE A 17 -4.87 24.39 2.11
C PHE A 17 -4.17 23.03 2.08
N LEU A 18 -3.65 22.58 3.22
CA LEU A 18 -2.90 21.32 3.35
C LEU A 18 -3.78 20.06 3.22
N PHE A 19 -5.09 20.11 3.47
CA PHE A 19 -5.94 18.89 3.40
C PHE A 19 -7.36 19.12 2.87
N GLY A 20 -7.76 20.37 2.59
CA GLY A 20 -9.14 20.70 2.19
C GLY A 20 -9.48 20.49 0.72
N ASN A 21 -8.56 20.00 -0.11
CA ASN A 21 -8.74 19.94 -1.57
C ASN A 21 -8.30 18.60 -2.20
N CYS A 22 -8.55 17.47 -1.52
CA CYS A 22 -8.35 16.13 -2.08
C CYS A 22 -9.55 15.61 -2.89
N GLY A 23 -10.50 16.46 -3.28
CA GLY A 23 -11.63 16.11 -4.15
C GLY A 23 -11.49 16.75 -5.52
N GLY A 24 -10.87 16.07 -6.48
CA GLY A 24 -10.81 16.52 -7.88
C GLY A 24 -12.20 16.51 -8.53
N SER A 25 -12.86 17.67 -8.57
CA SER A 25 -14.08 17.84 -9.36
C SER A 25 -13.72 18.01 -10.84
N LYS A 26 -14.00 16.98 -11.65
CA LYS A 26 -13.79 17.00 -13.10
C LYS A 26 -14.80 17.94 -13.77
N LYS A 27 -14.32 18.98 -14.45
CA LYS A 27 -15.10 19.77 -15.41
C LYS A 27 -14.87 19.20 -16.81
N GLN A 28 -15.94 18.65 -17.42
CA GLN A 28 -15.93 18.17 -18.81
C GLN A 28 -15.95 19.34 -19.80
N SER A 29 -15.16 19.23 -20.88
CA SER A 29 -15.41 19.94 -22.14
C SER A 29 -15.06 19.03 -23.33
N ASN A 30 -15.97 18.98 -24.29
CA ASN A 30 -15.94 18.19 -25.53
C ASN A 30 -15.23 18.90 -26.70
N ASP A 31 -14.85 18.08 -27.70
CA ASP A 31 -14.63 18.35 -29.15
C ASP A 31 -13.35 19.12 -29.56
N ALA A 32 -12.61 18.84 -30.66
CA ALA A 32 -12.70 17.88 -31.77
C ALA A 32 -11.34 17.75 -32.52
N ASN A 33 -11.12 16.59 -33.17
CA ASN A 33 -10.42 16.27 -34.45
C ASN A 33 -9.23 17.10 -35.00
N LEU A 34 -8.16 16.43 -35.49
CA LEU A 34 -7.88 16.08 -36.92
C LEU A 34 -6.35 15.92 -37.25
N LEU A 35 -5.95 14.78 -37.87
CA LEU A 35 -4.91 14.53 -38.94
C LEU A 35 -3.46 15.11 -38.81
N ALA A 36 -2.32 14.53 -39.21
CA ALA A 36 -1.93 13.36 -40.04
C ALA A 36 -0.38 13.12 -40.03
N LEU A 37 0.01 11.86 -40.31
CA LEU A 37 1.10 11.36 -41.19
C LEU A 37 2.62 11.60 -40.97
N LEU A 38 3.31 10.44 -40.75
CA LEU A 38 4.49 9.84 -41.43
C LEU A 38 5.92 10.45 -41.40
N GLY A 39 6.90 9.58 -41.09
CA GLY A 39 8.31 9.74 -41.45
C GLY A 39 9.26 8.74 -40.76
N ASN A 40 9.91 7.87 -41.52
CA ASN A 40 10.59 6.61 -41.15
C ASN A 40 12.13 6.76 -40.96
N THR A 41 12.75 5.94 -40.07
CA THR A 41 13.91 5.02 -40.30
C THR A 41 14.95 4.90 -39.15
N ASN A 42 15.00 3.68 -38.56
CA ASN A 42 16.11 2.84 -38.04
C ASN A 42 17.25 3.40 -37.14
N SER A 43 17.29 2.92 -35.88
CA SER A 43 18.37 2.04 -35.38
C SER A 43 17.95 1.26 -34.12
N ILE A 44 18.53 0.07 -33.95
CA ILE A 44 18.06 -1.06 -33.15
C ILE A 44 18.61 -0.99 -31.71
N ARG A 45 17.72 -0.86 -30.72
CA ARG A 45 17.74 -1.51 -29.39
C ARG A 45 16.29 -1.62 -28.93
N ASN A 46 15.82 -2.83 -28.64
CA ASN A 46 14.43 -3.12 -28.25
C ASN A 46 14.09 -2.41 -26.93
N SER A 47 13.60 -1.17 -27.03
CA SER A 47 12.74 -0.52 -26.05
C SER A 47 11.30 -0.82 -26.43
N SER A 48 10.65 -1.75 -25.73
CA SER A 48 9.19 -1.85 -25.76
C SER A 48 8.58 -0.73 -24.90
N ASN A 49 8.84 0.53 -25.29
CA ASN A 49 8.11 1.69 -24.79
C ASN A 49 6.90 1.88 -25.69
N SER A 50 5.85 1.11 -25.42
CA SER A 50 4.50 1.60 -25.65
C SER A 50 4.30 2.78 -24.69
N PRO A 51 3.79 3.94 -25.12
CA PRO A 51 3.40 4.97 -24.17
C PRO A 51 2.25 4.42 -23.33
N GLU A 52 2.50 4.14 -22.05
CA GLU A 52 1.44 3.96 -21.03
C GLU A 52 0.66 5.27 -20.76
N SER A 53 0.84 6.31 -21.60
CA SER A 53 0.49 7.69 -21.30
C SER A 53 -0.95 8.08 -21.60
N SER A 54 -1.93 7.17 -21.53
CA SER A 54 -3.33 7.59 -21.72
C SER A 54 -4.41 6.70 -21.11
N VAL A 55 -4.14 6.01 -20.00
CA VAL A 55 -5.21 5.26 -19.34
C VAL A 55 -5.57 5.92 -18.02
N ASN A 56 -6.57 6.81 -18.05
CA ASN A 56 -7.50 6.83 -16.92
C ASN A 56 -8.01 5.40 -16.82
N LEU A 57 -7.63 4.62 -15.80
CA LEU A 57 -8.15 3.28 -15.55
C LEU A 57 -9.68 3.36 -15.66
N LYS A 58 -10.24 2.87 -16.77
CA LYS A 58 -11.68 2.80 -16.97
C LYS A 58 -12.16 1.46 -16.46
N SER A 59 -13.46 1.34 -16.21
CA SER A 59 -14.13 0.07 -15.88
C SER A 59 -13.77 -1.11 -16.79
N ALA A 60 -13.28 -0.85 -18.01
CA ALA A 60 -12.73 -1.83 -18.93
C ALA A 60 -11.57 -2.67 -18.34
N GLU A 61 -10.83 -2.15 -17.37
CA GLU A 61 -9.66 -2.82 -16.76
C GLU A 61 -9.97 -3.57 -15.46
N MET A 62 -11.22 -3.56 -14.99
CA MET A 62 -11.63 -4.34 -13.79
C MET A 62 -11.68 -5.85 -14.00
N GLY A 63 -11.68 -6.27 -15.26
CA GLY A 63 -11.92 -7.65 -15.66
C GLY A 63 -11.77 -7.80 -17.16
N PRO A 64 -11.96 -9.01 -17.69
CA PRO A 64 -11.87 -9.24 -19.12
C PRO A 64 -12.86 -8.33 -19.88
N ASN A 65 -12.52 -7.98 -21.12
CA ASN A 65 -13.39 -7.20 -22.00
C ASN A 65 -14.57 -8.05 -22.50
N LEU A 66 -15.46 -8.38 -21.58
CA LEU A 66 -16.68 -9.15 -21.80
C LEU A 66 -17.92 -8.28 -21.63
N PRO A 67 -19.04 -8.66 -22.27
CA PRO A 67 -20.33 -8.01 -22.06
C PRO A 67 -20.70 -7.95 -20.57
N VAL A 68 -21.35 -6.87 -20.18
CA VAL A 68 -21.97 -6.73 -18.86
C VAL A 68 -23.11 -7.73 -18.74
N ILE A 69 -23.21 -8.42 -17.61
CA ILE A 69 -24.30 -9.35 -17.30
C ILE A 69 -25.51 -8.54 -16.82
N THR A 70 -26.69 -8.85 -17.34
CA THR A 70 -27.92 -8.14 -16.97
C THR A 70 -28.39 -8.51 -15.56
N GLN A 71 -29.12 -7.61 -14.92
CA GLN A 71 -29.67 -7.87 -13.59
C GLN A 71 -30.60 -9.10 -13.57
N ALA A 72 -31.38 -9.31 -14.63
CA ALA A 72 -32.26 -10.47 -14.77
C ALA A 72 -31.48 -11.79 -14.83
N GLU A 73 -30.32 -11.80 -15.50
CA GLU A 73 -29.43 -12.98 -15.52
C GLU A 73 -28.79 -13.23 -14.16
N LEU A 74 -28.39 -12.17 -13.45
CA LEU A 74 -27.81 -12.28 -12.10
C LEU A 74 -28.80 -12.77 -11.05
N ASP A 75 -30.07 -12.42 -11.19
CA ASP A 75 -31.14 -12.86 -10.30
C ASP A 75 -31.82 -14.18 -10.72
N SER A 76 -31.32 -14.82 -11.79
CA SER A 76 -31.84 -16.12 -12.22
C SER A 76 -31.64 -17.20 -11.15
N SER A 77 -32.67 -18.02 -10.95
CA SER A 77 -32.61 -19.14 -10.01
C SER A 77 -31.71 -20.25 -10.54
N ASN A 78 -30.90 -20.84 -9.66
CA ASN A 78 -30.14 -22.04 -9.99
C ASN A 78 -31.10 -23.21 -10.31
N PRO A 79 -30.79 -24.05 -11.31
CA PRO A 79 -31.49 -25.30 -11.55
C PRO A 79 -31.53 -26.18 -10.29
N THR A 80 -32.69 -26.76 -9.97
CA THR A 80 -32.90 -27.61 -8.78
C THR A 80 -31.88 -28.74 -8.68
N GLU A 81 -31.51 -29.31 -9.83
CA GLU A 81 -30.55 -30.41 -9.89
C GLU A 81 -29.14 -29.99 -9.45
N LEU A 82 -28.72 -28.76 -9.79
CA LEU A 82 -27.45 -28.20 -9.33
C LEU A 82 -27.49 -27.89 -7.83
N VAL A 83 -28.60 -27.35 -7.32
CA VAL A 83 -28.77 -27.01 -5.89
C VAL A 83 -28.60 -28.23 -5.00
N ASN A 84 -29.05 -29.41 -5.44
CA ASN A 84 -28.93 -30.65 -4.68
C ASN A 84 -27.54 -31.31 -4.77
N ASN A 85 -26.72 -30.91 -5.75
CA ASN A 85 -25.46 -31.60 -6.07
C ASN A 85 -24.20 -30.76 -5.91
N ILE A 86 -24.35 -29.46 -5.62
CA ILE A 86 -23.24 -28.54 -5.39
C ILE A 86 -23.42 -27.89 -4.03
N SER A 87 -22.37 -27.99 -3.21
CA SER A 87 -22.24 -27.20 -2.00
C SER A 87 -21.14 -26.16 -2.18
N SER A 88 -21.18 -25.09 -1.38
CA SER A 88 -20.22 -23.98 -1.47
C SER A 88 -19.82 -23.47 -0.10
N SER A 89 -18.65 -22.85 -0.01
CA SER A 89 -18.16 -22.23 1.24
C SER A 89 -18.93 -20.96 1.64
N VAL A 90 -19.76 -20.42 0.73
CA VAL A 90 -20.60 -19.24 0.95
C VAL A 90 -22.02 -19.55 0.47
N SER A 91 -23.02 -19.38 1.32
CA SER A 91 -24.42 -19.64 0.95
C SER A 91 -25.01 -18.54 0.06
N TYR A 92 -26.02 -18.91 -0.75
CA TYR A 92 -26.80 -17.93 -1.52
C TYR A 92 -27.45 -16.88 -0.58
N ASN A 93 -27.31 -15.61 -0.94
CA ASN A 93 -27.66 -14.41 -0.14
C ASN A 93 -26.95 -14.29 1.21
N GLN A 94 -25.82 -14.97 1.41
CA GLN A 94 -25.03 -14.77 2.63
C GLN A 94 -24.54 -13.32 2.71
N VAL A 95 -24.66 -12.72 3.89
CA VAL A 95 -24.17 -11.38 4.21
C VAL A 95 -22.95 -11.47 5.13
N ASN A 96 -22.20 -10.37 5.26
CA ASN A 96 -20.99 -10.30 6.09
C ASN A 96 -19.94 -11.35 5.69
N VAL A 97 -19.79 -11.60 4.39
CA VAL A 97 -18.74 -12.46 3.82
C VAL A 97 -17.41 -11.71 3.84
N GLU A 98 -16.34 -12.37 4.27
CA GLU A 98 -15.01 -11.76 4.31
C GLU A 98 -14.60 -11.24 2.92
N VAL A 99 -14.11 -9.99 2.86
CA VAL A 99 -13.75 -9.34 1.60
C VAL A 99 -12.63 -10.12 0.92
N ASN A 100 -12.79 -10.40 -0.38
CA ASN A 100 -11.87 -11.19 -1.21
C ASN A 100 -11.70 -12.67 -0.83
N ILE A 101 -12.60 -13.25 -0.02
CA ILE A 101 -12.49 -14.67 0.35
C ILE A 101 -12.56 -15.59 -0.89
N PRO A 102 -11.69 -16.62 -0.99
CA PRO A 102 -11.87 -17.71 -1.94
C PRO A 102 -13.20 -18.42 -1.74
N ILE A 103 -13.94 -18.64 -2.82
CA ILE A 103 -15.19 -19.40 -2.79
C ILE A 103 -14.92 -20.79 -3.36
N THR A 104 -15.09 -21.81 -2.54
CA THR A 104 -14.91 -23.20 -2.94
C THR A 104 -16.26 -23.86 -3.13
N PHE A 105 -16.45 -24.45 -4.30
CA PHE A 105 -17.56 -25.32 -4.66
C PHE A 105 -17.11 -26.77 -4.53
N THR A 106 -17.92 -27.61 -3.89
CA THR A 106 -17.74 -29.06 -3.87
C THR A 106 -18.85 -29.69 -4.67
N LEU A 107 -18.48 -30.41 -5.71
CA LEU A 107 -19.38 -31.08 -6.62
C LEU A 107 -19.54 -32.55 -6.18
N ASN A 108 -20.78 -33.02 -6.13
CA ASN A 108 -21.09 -34.39 -5.77
C ASN A 108 -20.70 -35.39 -6.88
N ASN A 109 -20.64 -36.67 -6.51
CA ASN A 109 -20.38 -37.77 -7.45
C ASN A 109 -21.33 -37.70 -8.65
N GLY A 110 -20.76 -37.62 -9.84
CA GLY A 110 -21.50 -37.47 -11.09
C GLY A 110 -21.26 -36.13 -11.77
N TYR A 111 -20.60 -35.14 -11.15
CA TYR A 111 -20.24 -33.88 -11.81
C TYR A 111 -18.76 -33.77 -12.14
N ASN A 112 -18.43 -33.19 -13.30
CA ASN A 112 -17.07 -33.09 -13.81
C ASN A 112 -16.58 -31.62 -13.86
N PRO A 113 -15.60 -31.23 -13.03
CA PRO A 113 -15.08 -29.86 -13.00
C PRO A 113 -14.05 -29.56 -14.11
N LEU A 114 -13.69 -30.52 -14.97
CA LEU A 114 -12.69 -30.32 -16.02
C LEU A 114 -13.09 -29.31 -17.10
N ASN A 115 -14.38 -28.99 -17.23
CA ASN A 115 -14.87 -27.98 -18.15
C ASN A 115 -14.93 -26.57 -17.53
N THR A 116 -14.50 -26.42 -16.28
CA THR A 116 -14.58 -25.16 -15.54
C THR A 116 -13.26 -24.41 -15.60
N ASP A 117 -13.27 -23.17 -16.09
CA ASP A 117 -12.11 -22.29 -16.15
C ASP A 117 -12.50 -20.82 -15.97
N ALA A 118 -11.52 -19.91 -16.10
CA ALA A 118 -11.76 -18.47 -15.93
C ALA A 118 -12.55 -17.81 -17.08
N THR A 119 -12.83 -18.52 -18.18
CA THR A 119 -13.63 -18.01 -19.30
C THR A 119 -15.12 -18.19 -19.07
N ASN A 120 -15.52 -19.22 -18.33
CA ASN A 120 -16.91 -19.48 -17.99
C ASN A 120 -17.24 -19.28 -16.51
N SER A 121 -16.24 -19.19 -15.63
CA SER A 121 -16.44 -18.99 -14.21
C SER A 121 -15.76 -17.72 -13.73
N TYR A 122 -16.53 -16.81 -13.14
CA TYR A 122 -16.08 -15.48 -12.79
C TYR A 122 -16.87 -14.85 -11.64
N PHE A 123 -16.35 -13.75 -11.10
CA PHE A 123 -17.07 -12.86 -10.19
C PHE A 123 -17.72 -11.72 -10.99
N VAL A 124 -18.87 -11.26 -10.52
CA VAL A 124 -19.61 -10.13 -11.10
C VAL A 124 -19.92 -9.12 -10.01
N ASP A 125 -19.61 -7.85 -10.26
CA ASP A 125 -20.09 -6.71 -9.47
C ASP A 125 -21.59 -6.56 -9.72
N TYR A 126 -22.40 -6.85 -8.71
CA TYR A 126 -23.85 -6.94 -8.85
C TYR A 126 -24.47 -5.60 -9.28
N GLN A 127 -23.90 -4.48 -8.81
CA GLN A 127 -24.47 -3.15 -9.02
C GLN A 127 -24.41 -2.69 -10.49
N ASN A 128 -23.44 -3.18 -11.26
CA ASN A 128 -23.22 -2.75 -12.63
C ASN A 128 -23.07 -3.91 -13.62
N GLY A 129 -23.19 -5.16 -13.16
CA GLY A 129 -23.06 -6.38 -13.96
C GLY A 129 -21.66 -6.64 -14.53
N LYS A 130 -20.63 -5.91 -14.08
CA LYS A 130 -19.28 -6.03 -14.62
C LYS A 130 -18.61 -7.30 -14.14
N ILE A 131 -18.11 -8.10 -15.09
CA ILE A 131 -17.27 -9.26 -14.82
C ILE A 131 -15.90 -8.81 -14.33
N LEU A 132 -15.41 -9.47 -13.28
CA LEU A 132 -14.17 -9.17 -12.58
C LEU A 132 -13.12 -10.25 -12.84
N PHE A 133 -11.83 -9.88 -12.78
CA PHE A 133 -10.76 -10.88 -12.88
C PHE A 133 -10.81 -11.89 -11.74
N SER A 134 -10.61 -13.16 -12.08
CA SER A 134 -10.55 -14.26 -11.12
C SER A 134 -9.71 -15.41 -11.62
N ARG A 135 -9.17 -16.16 -10.67
CA ARG A 135 -8.52 -17.44 -10.92
C ARG A 135 -9.42 -18.58 -10.48
N VAL A 136 -9.42 -19.65 -11.28
CA VAL A 136 -10.12 -20.89 -11.01
C VAL A 136 -9.08 -21.97 -10.73
N VAL A 137 -9.23 -22.67 -9.61
CA VAL A 137 -8.39 -23.81 -9.23
C VAL A 137 -9.28 -25.03 -9.13
N VAL A 138 -9.00 -26.05 -9.93
CA VAL A 138 -9.72 -27.33 -9.89
C VAL A 138 -8.87 -28.37 -9.18
N ASN A 139 -9.41 -29.03 -8.17
CA ASN A 139 -8.76 -30.12 -7.45
C ASN A 139 -9.76 -31.22 -7.11
N GLY A 140 -9.64 -32.37 -7.78
CA GLY A 140 -10.58 -33.48 -7.61
C GLY A 140 -12.01 -33.05 -7.96
N ASN A 141 -12.92 -33.12 -6.98
CA ASN A 141 -14.31 -32.69 -7.10
C ASN A 141 -14.56 -31.25 -6.59
N THR A 142 -13.51 -30.48 -6.33
CA THR A 142 -13.61 -29.10 -5.85
C THR A 142 -13.17 -28.10 -6.90
N VAL A 143 -13.86 -26.97 -6.93
CA VAL A 143 -13.48 -25.78 -7.71
C VAL A 143 -13.37 -24.61 -6.74
N THR A 144 -12.19 -24.01 -6.62
CA THR A 144 -11.96 -22.80 -5.84
C THR A 144 -11.81 -21.60 -6.75
N MET A 145 -12.68 -20.61 -6.59
CA MET A 145 -12.68 -19.34 -7.30
C MET A 145 -12.09 -18.26 -6.41
N ILE A 146 -11.08 -17.55 -6.94
CA ILE A 146 -10.28 -16.58 -6.20
C ILE A 146 -10.35 -15.25 -6.94
N PRO A 147 -10.85 -14.16 -6.33
CA PRO A 147 -10.86 -12.85 -6.98
C PRO A 147 -9.43 -12.36 -7.21
N GLN A 148 -9.15 -11.89 -8.43
CA GLN A 148 -7.87 -11.30 -8.83
C GLN A 148 -7.93 -9.76 -8.92
N ILE A 149 -8.88 -9.18 -8.21
CA ILE A 149 -9.05 -7.75 -8.00
C ILE A 149 -9.59 -7.53 -6.60
N LYS A 150 -9.25 -6.39 -5.97
CA LYS A 150 -9.84 -6.03 -4.69
C LYS A 150 -11.36 -5.81 -4.83
N LEU A 151 -12.14 -6.58 -4.09
CA LEU A 151 -13.57 -6.40 -3.91
C LEU A 151 -13.79 -5.30 -2.86
N GLN A 152 -14.86 -4.54 -3.00
CA GLN A 152 -15.16 -3.45 -2.05
C GLN A 152 -15.92 -3.99 -0.83
N PRO A 153 -15.66 -3.46 0.37
CA PRO A 153 -16.52 -3.67 1.54
C PRO A 153 -17.97 -3.27 1.25
N THR A 154 -18.92 -3.81 2.02
CA THR A 154 -20.39 -3.58 1.94
C THR A 154 -21.07 -3.87 0.59
N ARG A 155 -20.28 -4.22 -0.43
CA ARG A 155 -20.76 -4.42 -1.79
C ARG A 155 -21.24 -5.86 -2.02
N THR A 156 -22.20 -6.00 -2.91
CA THR A 156 -22.78 -7.30 -3.29
C THR A 156 -22.12 -7.81 -4.56
N TYR A 157 -21.79 -9.09 -4.57
CA TYR A 157 -21.19 -9.78 -5.70
C TYR A 157 -21.99 -11.03 -6.03
N VAL A 158 -21.88 -11.46 -7.29
CA VAL A 158 -22.33 -12.78 -7.72
C VAL A 158 -21.10 -13.55 -8.19
N VAL A 159 -20.86 -14.72 -7.63
CA VAL A 159 -19.92 -15.67 -8.21
C VAL A 159 -20.69 -16.63 -9.11
N VAL A 160 -20.18 -16.83 -10.32
CA VAL A 160 -20.75 -17.71 -11.34
C VAL A 160 -19.78 -18.87 -11.55
N LEU A 161 -20.21 -20.08 -11.24
CA LEU A 161 -19.56 -21.32 -11.66
C LEU A 161 -20.23 -21.76 -12.96
N GLY A 162 -19.57 -21.50 -14.09
CA GLY A 162 -20.17 -21.71 -15.39
C GLY A 162 -19.96 -23.10 -15.96
N GLY A 163 -20.86 -23.47 -16.88
CA GLY A 163 -20.71 -24.66 -17.72
C GLY A 163 -20.64 -25.97 -16.92
N VAL A 164 -21.44 -26.08 -15.86
CA VAL A 164 -21.46 -27.29 -15.02
C VAL A 164 -22.00 -28.46 -15.85
N VAL A 165 -21.17 -29.51 -15.95
CA VAL A 165 -21.54 -30.76 -16.64
C VAL A 165 -21.46 -31.96 -15.69
N ASP A 166 -22.27 -32.97 -15.99
CA ASP A 166 -22.10 -34.28 -15.35
C ASP A 166 -21.00 -35.14 -16.02
N SER A 167 -20.73 -36.30 -15.44
CA SER A 167 -19.78 -37.30 -15.93
C SER A 167 -20.23 -37.95 -17.25
N ASN A 168 -21.47 -37.71 -17.68
CA ASN A 168 -22.01 -38.15 -18.97
C ASN A 168 -21.98 -37.01 -20.02
N ASN A 169 -21.34 -35.88 -19.72
CA ASN A 169 -21.30 -34.66 -20.55
C ASN A 169 -22.66 -33.99 -20.78
N ILE A 170 -23.65 -34.20 -19.91
CA ILE A 170 -24.88 -33.41 -19.91
C ILE A 170 -24.58 -32.06 -19.25
N SER A 171 -24.95 -30.96 -19.92
CA SER A 171 -24.80 -29.60 -19.38
C SER A 171 -26.03 -29.16 -18.62
N TYR A 172 -25.82 -28.61 -17.43
CA TYR A 172 -26.86 -28.10 -16.54
C TYR A 172 -26.85 -26.57 -16.47
N GLY A 173 -25.96 -25.91 -17.22
CA GLY A 173 -25.79 -24.46 -17.19
C GLY A 173 -24.91 -24.00 -16.03
N ASP A 174 -25.15 -22.78 -15.56
CA ASP A 174 -24.30 -22.16 -14.53
C ASP A 174 -24.94 -22.23 -13.15
N TYR A 175 -24.10 -22.34 -12.14
CA TYR A 175 -24.45 -22.23 -10.73
C TYR A 175 -23.99 -20.88 -10.17
N ARG A 176 -24.88 -20.15 -9.51
CA ARG A 176 -24.68 -18.77 -9.05
C ARG A 176 -24.81 -18.66 -7.54
N ILE A 177 -23.94 -17.87 -6.91
CA ILE A 177 -24.08 -17.45 -5.51
C ILE A 177 -24.03 -15.94 -5.46
N LYS A 178 -25.13 -15.32 -5.03
CA LYS A 178 -25.18 -13.90 -4.65
C LYS A 178 -24.79 -13.76 -3.19
N TYR A 179 -23.91 -12.83 -2.85
CA TYR A 179 -23.49 -12.57 -1.47
C TYR A 179 -23.05 -11.12 -1.26
N SER A 180 -23.03 -10.67 0.00
CA SER A 180 -22.57 -9.32 0.36
C SER A 180 -21.36 -9.37 1.27
N ASN A 181 -20.37 -8.55 0.94
CA ASN A 181 -19.14 -8.41 1.70
C ASN A 181 -19.36 -7.78 3.07
N LYS A 182 -18.49 -8.10 4.02
CA LYS A 182 -18.33 -7.35 5.27
C LYS A 182 -18.02 -5.89 4.99
N ASP A 183 -18.27 -5.08 6.01
CA ASP A 183 -18.07 -3.64 6.00
C ASP A 183 -16.65 -3.20 6.37
N LEU A 184 -15.73 -4.15 6.56
CA LEU A 184 -14.33 -3.94 6.91
C LEU A 184 -13.42 -4.88 6.11
N ASP A 185 -12.38 -4.31 5.49
CA ASP A 185 -11.29 -5.05 4.86
C ASP A 185 -9.91 -4.66 5.41
N TYR A 186 -9.06 -5.67 5.59
CA TYR A 186 -7.68 -5.57 6.02
C TYR A 186 -6.89 -6.80 5.57
N GLY A 187 -5.57 -6.76 5.76
CA GLY A 187 -4.67 -7.89 5.51
C GLY A 187 -3.67 -7.61 4.39
N LEU A 188 -3.01 -8.65 3.89
CA LEU A 188 -1.99 -8.57 2.86
C LEU A 188 -2.58 -8.93 1.49
N TYR A 189 -2.29 -8.12 0.48
CA TYR A 189 -2.59 -8.46 -0.92
C TYR A 189 -1.31 -8.47 -1.73
N TRP A 190 -1.15 -9.50 -2.55
CA TRP A 190 -0.05 -9.63 -3.50
C TRP A 190 -0.51 -9.16 -4.88
N TYR A 191 0.32 -8.35 -5.52
CA TYR A 191 0.05 -7.65 -6.76
C TYR A 191 0.88 -8.22 -7.91
N GLY A 192 0.19 -8.45 -9.04
CA GLY A 192 0.79 -8.57 -10.35
C GLY A 192 0.90 -7.22 -11.05
N LYS A 193 0.96 -7.25 -12.38
CA LYS A 193 0.93 -6.04 -13.22
C LYS A 193 -0.49 -5.51 -13.39
N ASN A 194 -0.62 -4.24 -13.73
CA ASN A 194 -1.91 -3.61 -14.08
C ASN A 194 -2.96 -3.72 -12.97
N GLY A 195 -2.52 -3.77 -11.71
CA GLY A 195 -3.43 -3.73 -10.56
C GLY A 195 -4.16 -5.03 -10.24
N VAL A 196 -3.92 -6.13 -10.97
CA VAL A 196 -4.44 -7.45 -10.57
C VAL A 196 -3.79 -7.87 -9.26
N CYS A 197 -4.59 -8.42 -8.34
CA CYS A 197 -4.13 -8.78 -7.02
C CYS A 197 -4.95 -9.88 -6.38
N GLU A 198 -4.34 -10.65 -5.49
CA GLU A 198 -5.01 -11.66 -4.67
C GLU A 198 -4.73 -11.37 -3.19
N LYS A 199 -5.78 -11.37 -2.37
CA LYS A 199 -5.64 -11.33 -0.90
C LYS A 199 -4.98 -12.61 -0.42
N TYR A 200 -4.06 -12.47 0.53
CA TYR A 200 -3.41 -13.60 1.18
C TYR A 200 -4.36 -14.26 2.18
N TYR A 201 -4.44 -15.59 2.10
CA TYR A 201 -5.12 -16.44 3.08
C TYR A 201 -4.21 -17.64 3.41
N PRO A 202 -4.05 -18.00 4.70
CA PRO A 202 -3.27 -19.16 5.09
C PRO A 202 -3.73 -20.43 4.36
N GLY A 203 -2.77 -21.19 3.83
CA GLY A 203 -3.03 -22.45 3.11
C GLY A 203 -3.61 -22.30 1.70
N VAL A 204 -3.89 -21.08 1.23
CA VAL A 204 -4.36 -20.83 -0.14
C VAL A 204 -3.19 -20.33 -0.99
N ALA A 205 -2.82 -21.09 -2.02
CA ALA A 205 -1.80 -20.66 -2.97
C ALA A 205 -2.20 -19.33 -3.63
N ASN A 206 -1.25 -18.42 -3.83
CA ASN A 206 -1.48 -17.09 -4.39
C ASN A 206 -0.72 -16.92 -5.71
N SER A 207 -1.37 -16.43 -6.77
CA SER A 207 -0.76 -16.32 -8.12
C SER A 207 0.38 -15.31 -8.20
N PHE A 208 0.41 -14.36 -7.28
CA PHE A 208 1.32 -13.21 -7.30
C PHE A 208 2.37 -13.30 -6.19
N TYR A 209 2.47 -14.46 -5.54
CA TYR A 209 3.47 -14.73 -4.53
C TYR A 209 4.12 -16.10 -4.73
N ASP A 210 5.46 -16.11 -4.68
CA ASP A 210 6.28 -17.31 -4.72
C ASP A 210 7.36 -17.22 -3.64
N ASN A 211 7.46 -18.25 -2.81
CA ASN A 211 8.42 -18.34 -1.70
C ASN A 211 9.88 -18.26 -2.16
N SER A 212 10.19 -18.61 -3.40
CA SER A 212 11.56 -18.54 -3.95
C SER A 212 11.94 -17.12 -4.41
N LYS A 213 10.97 -16.21 -4.54
CA LYS A 213 11.17 -14.85 -5.05
C LYS A 213 11.42 -13.85 -3.93
N LYS A 214 12.22 -12.83 -4.26
CA LYS A 214 12.44 -11.63 -3.45
C LYS A 214 11.09 -10.96 -3.18
N ALA A 215 10.91 -10.27 -2.07
CA ALA A 215 9.63 -9.64 -1.74
C ALA A 215 9.77 -8.19 -1.31
N VAL A 216 8.89 -7.32 -1.80
CA VAL A 216 8.71 -5.96 -1.30
C VAL A 216 7.29 -5.78 -0.79
N ILE A 217 7.14 -5.35 0.47
CA ILE A 217 5.84 -5.13 1.11
C ILE A 217 5.70 -3.67 1.51
N PHE A 218 4.57 -3.08 1.13
CA PHE A 218 4.26 -1.68 1.33
C PHE A 218 3.10 -1.44 2.31
N ALA A 219 3.20 -0.41 3.16
CA ALA A 219 2.08 0.12 3.93
C ALA A 219 1.87 1.61 3.67
N HIS A 220 0.62 2.00 3.39
CA HIS A 220 0.22 3.40 3.26
C HIS A 220 0.02 4.07 4.64
N GLY A 221 -0.04 5.40 4.67
CA GLY A 221 -0.28 6.19 5.88
C GLY A 221 -1.75 6.55 6.12
N TRP A 222 -1.97 7.71 6.73
CA TRP A 222 -3.30 8.30 6.97
C TRP A 222 -4.01 8.57 5.63
N GLN A 223 -5.29 8.21 5.52
CA GLN A 223 -6.05 8.16 4.26
C GLN A 223 -7.48 8.68 4.46
N VAL A 224 -7.63 10.00 4.53
CA VAL A 224 -8.93 10.66 4.75
C VAL A 224 -9.86 10.41 3.55
N ASP A 225 -11.14 10.13 3.84
CA ASP A 225 -12.24 10.03 2.86
C ASP A 225 -12.13 8.87 1.87
N THR A 226 -11.25 7.91 2.12
CA THR A 226 -11.06 6.72 1.29
C THR A 226 -12.33 5.89 1.19
N THR A 227 -13.16 5.80 2.24
CA THR A 227 -14.40 5.01 2.21
C THR A 227 -15.57 5.68 1.50
N ILE A 228 -15.44 6.95 1.13
CA ILE A 228 -16.48 7.70 0.40
C ILE A 228 -16.01 8.14 -0.99
N THR A 229 -14.75 7.86 -1.33
CA THR A 229 -14.14 8.22 -2.61
C THR A 229 -14.26 7.09 -3.63
N THR A 230 -14.10 7.44 -4.91
CA THR A 230 -14.10 6.49 -6.01
C THR A 230 -12.73 5.85 -6.14
N ASP A 231 -12.70 4.54 -6.34
CA ASP A 231 -11.46 3.81 -6.53
C ASP A 231 -10.80 4.07 -7.89
N PRO A 232 -9.57 3.59 -8.12
CA PRO A 232 -8.87 3.84 -9.38
C PRO A 232 -9.61 3.26 -10.59
N PHE A 233 -10.49 2.27 -10.41
CA PHE A 233 -11.28 1.65 -11.48
C PHE A 233 -12.61 2.35 -11.75
N GLY A 234 -12.93 3.44 -11.02
CA GLY A 234 -14.17 4.18 -11.18
C GLY A 234 -15.34 3.61 -10.37
N ARG A 235 -15.11 2.68 -9.44
CA ARG A 235 -16.15 2.17 -8.54
C ARG A 235 -16.33 3.16 -7.38
N PRO A 236 -17.54 3.68 -7.14
CA PRO A 236 -17.77 4.60 -6.03
C PRO A 236 -17.58 3.88 -4.68
N ASN A 237 -17.52 4.67 -3.61
CA ASN A 237 -17.75 4.24 -2.23
C ASN A 237 -16.69 3.36 -1.56
N PHE A 238 -15.47 3.28 -2.12
CA PHE A 238 -14.30 2.70 -1.45
C PHE A 238 -13.05 2.78 -2.34
N ASP A 239 -12.22 3.81 -2.15
CA ASP A 239 -10.89 3.90 -2.73
C ASP A 239 -9.89 3.00 -1.96
N PHE A 240 -8.75 2.71 -2.56
CA PHE A 240 -7.68 1.97 -1.91
C PHE A 240 -6.34 2.22 -2.61
N THR A 241 -5.28 2.12 -1.82
CA THR A 241 -3.93 2.28 -2.34
C THR A 241 -3.55 1.17 -3.32
N MET A 242 -2.94 1.53 -4.46
CA MET A 242 -2.33 0.59 -5.42
C MET A 242 -0.92 1.05 -5.80
N TYR A 243 -0.22 0.24 -6.60
CA TYR A 243 1.02 0.62 -7.29
C TYR A 243 0.76 1.45 -8.56
N TYR A 244 -0.23 2.32 -8.50
CA TYR A 244 -0.64 3.19 -9.59
C TYR A 244 -0.43 4.64 -9.17
N PHE A 245 0.34 5.38 -9.95
CA PHE A 245 0.52 6.81 -9.80
C PHE A 245 -0.29 7.52 -10.87
N PHE A 246 -1.36 8.19 -10.43
CA PHE A 246 -2.10 9.12 -11.25
C PHE A 246 -1.95 10.53 -10.69
N GLU A 247 -1.59 11.49 -11.54
CA GLU A 247 -1.49 12.90 -11.19
C GLU A 247 -1.84 13.77 -12.39
N ASP A 248 -2.79 14.68 -12.20
CA ASP A 248 -3.26 15.60 -13.23
C ASP A 248 -3.06 17.07 -12.87
N ASN A 249 -2.37 17.35 -11.75
CA ASN A 249 -2.19 18.69 -11.24
C ASN A 249 -0.72 18.99 -10.84
N PHE A 250 0.14 19.21 -11.84
CA PHE A 250 1.56 19.56 -11.65
C PHE A 250 1.87 21.08 -11.73
N ASN A 251 0.97 21.96 -11.27
CA ASN A 251 1.19 23.42 -11.11
C ASN A 251 2.10 24.06 -12.19
N ASP A 252 1.59 24.12 -13.43
CA ASP A 252 2.26 24.70 -14.60
C ASP A 252 3.43 23.91 -15.19
N ALA A 253 3.62 22.64 -14.82
CA ALA A 253 4.31 21.64 -15.64
C ALA A 253 3.28 20.82 -16.47
N PRO A 254 2.53 21.42 -17.42
CA PRO A 254 1.45 20.74 -18.14
C PRO A 254 1.94 19.55 -18.97
N SER A 255 3.26 19.46 -19.23
CA SER A 255 3.87 18.31 -19.89
C SER A 255 3.62 16.98 -19.17
N TYR A 256 3.32 17.01 -17.88
CA TYR A 256 3.08 15.81 -17.07
C TYR A 256 1.62 15.69 -16.60
N ASN A 257 0.74 16.64 -16.91
CA ASN A 257 -0.66 16.55 -16.50
C ASN A 257 -1.33 15.34 -17.13
N GLY A 258 -1.93 14.49 -16.28
CA GLY A 258 -2.51 13.22 -16.68
C GLY A 258 -1.50 12.09 -16.67
N LEU A 259 -0.41 12.22 -15.90
CA LEU A 259 0.52 11.12 -15.62
C LEU A 259 -0.28 9.94 -15.10
N ALA A 260 -0.02 8.78 -15.69
CA ALA A 260 -0.59 7.49 -15.33
C ALA A 260 0.55 6.48 -15.42
N LYS A 261 1.00 5.94 -14.28
CA LYS A 261 2.15 5.03 -14.24
C LYS A 261 1.94 3.90 -13.24
N TRP A 262 2.13 2.67 -13.69
CA TRP A 262 2.29 1.54 -12.79
C TRP A 262 3.73 1.46 -12.27
N THR A 263 3.91 1.63 -10.97
CA THR A 263 5.24 1.76 -10.36
C THR A 263 5.84 0.42 -9.91
N ASN A 264 5.10 -0.68 -9.97
CA ASN A 264 5.59 -2.01 -9.58
C ASN A 264 5.97 -2.92 -10.76
N HIS A 265 5.75 -2.52 -12.01
CA HIS A 265 5.98 -3.43 -13.15
C HIS A 265 7.43 -3.88 -13.25
N SER A 266 8.39 -2.96 -13.10
CA SER A 266 9.84 -3.28 -13.14
C SER A 266 10.26 -4.22 -12.02
N TRP A 267 9.61 -4.13 -10.85
CA TRP A 267 9.82 -5.07 -9.75
C TRP A 267 9.33 -6.47 -10.12
N VAL A 268 8.10 -6.57 -10.64
CA VAL A 268 7.52 -7.85 -11.07
C VAL A 268 8.35 -8.48 -12.19
N ASP A 269 8.85 -7.67 -13.14
CA ASP A 269 9.70 -8.12 -14.24
C ASP A 269 11.06 -8.65 -13.77
N ASP A 270 11.63 -8.05 -12.71
CA ASP A 270 12.83 -8.56 -12.03
C ASP A 270 12.54 -9.72 -11.05
N GLY A 271 11.34 -10.30 -11.11
CA GLY A 271 10.96 -11.47 -10.35
C GLY A 271 10.70 -11.21 -8.87
N TRP A 272 10.31 -9.99 -8.49
CA TRP A 272 9.87 -9.70 -7.13
C TRP A 272 8.39 -10.03 -6.93
N ASN A 273 8.07 -10.53 -5.73
CA ASN A 273 6.74 -10.44 -5.17
C ASN A 273 6.49 -8.99 -4.71
N THR A 274 5.37 -8.39 -5.08
CA THR A 274 5.00 -7.03 -4.66
C THR A 274 3.72 -7.08 -3.84
N GLY A 275 3.77 -6.61 -2.59
CA GLY A 275 2.67 -6.75 -1.63
C GLY A 275 2.28 -5.44 -0.99
N ILE A 276 1.00 -5.25 -0.69
CA ILE A 276 0.50 -4.12 0.09
C ILE A 276 -0.30 -4.66 1.27
N VAL A 277 0.01 -4.17 2.47
CA VAL A 277 -0.84 -4.38 3.65
C VAL A 277 -1.88 -3.27 3.74
N TYR A 278 -3.14 -3.65 3.92
CA TYR A 278 -4.28 -2.74 3.93
C TYR A 278 -4.83 -2.53 5.32
N TRP A 279 -5.03 -1.26 5.64
CA TRP A 279 -5.72 -0.81 6.84
C TRP A 279 -6.49 0.49 6.57
N ALA A 280 -6.87 0.73 5.31
CA ALA A 280 -7.47 1.97 4.81
C ALA A 280 -8.61 2.48 5.70
N GLN A 281 -9.54 1.62 6.10
CA GLN A 281 -10.70 2.02 6.91
C GLN A 281 -10.33 2.40 8.36
N PHE A 282 -9.27 1.82 8.90
CA PHE A 282 -8.72 2.23 10.20
C PHE A 282 -7.95 3.55 10.09
N ALA A 283 -7.26 3.76 8.96
CA ALA A 283 -6.54 4.97 8.62
C ALA A 283 -7.45 6.10 8.12
N ASP A 284 -8.72 5.84 7.86
CA ASP A 284 -9.69 6.85 7.41
C ASP A 284 -10.29 7.55 8.62
N GLU A 285 -9.58 8.58 9.06
CA GLU A 285 -9.92 9.41 10.21
C GLU A 285 -10.04 10.87 9.75
N PRO A 286 -10.99 11.66 10.26
CA PRO A 286 -11.32 12.97 9.69
C PRO A 286 -10.33 14.07 10.09
N VAL A 287 -10.24 15.12 9.27
CA VAL A 287 -9.30 16.25 9.48
C VAL A 287 -9.72 17.21 10.60
N LEU A 288 -11.02 17.37 10.92
CA LEU A 288 -11.55 18.36 11.90
C LEU A 288 -12.44 17.67 12.97
N GLY A 289 -12.48 18.11 14.23
CA GLY A 289 -12.89 19.45 14.68
C GLY A 289 -11.81 20.43 15.20
N GLY A 290 -11.99 21.72 14.85
CA GLY A 290 -11.38 22.87 15.52
C GLY A 290 -10.01 23.36 15.03
N GLY A 291 -9.51 22.86 13.89
CA GLY A 291 -8.16 23.18 13.41
C GLY A 291 -7.06 22.28 14.01
N ASN A 292 -7.46 21.18 14.68
CA ASN A 292 -6.56 20.18 15.24
C ASN A 292 -6.53 18.93 14.35
N PHE A 293 -5.33 18.36 14.18
CA PHE A 293 -5.06 17.09 13.49
C PHE A 293 -5.53 15.84 14.26
N ALA A 294 -6.70 15.89 14.89
CA ALA A 294 -7.19 14.83 15.77
C ALA A 294 -7.25 13.46 15.06
N GLY A 295 -7.62 13.43 13.77
CA GLY A 295 -7.66 12.21 12.97
C GLY A 295 -6.29 11.56 12.76
N LEU A 296 -5.22 12.36 12.61
CA LEU A 296 -3.85 11.83 12.51
C LEU A 296 -3.44 11.09 13.79
N TYR A 297 -3.69 11.69 14.95
CA TYR A 297 -3.38 11.07 16.25
C TYR A 297 -4.19 9.79 16.49
N ALA A 298 -5.45 9.77 16.08
CA ALA A 298 -6.30 8.58 16.19
C ALA A 298 -5.86 7.46 15.25
N ALA A 299 -5.56 7.78 13.99
CA ALA A 299 -5.02 6.79 13.04
C ALA A 299 -3.67 6.25 13.51
N GLU A 300 -2.79 7.10 14.04
CA GLU A 300 -1.49 6.69 14.60
C GLU A 300 -1.68 5.77 15.82
N ALA A 301 -2.58 6.10 16.73
CA ALA A 301 -2.83 5.29 17.93
C ALA A 301 -3.24 3.85 17.59
N LYS A 302 -4.06 3.66 16.54
CA LYS A 302 -4.49 2.33 16.08
C LYS A 302 -3.36 1.43 15.62
N VAL A 303 -2.24 2.01 15.14
CA VAL A 303 -1.04 1.24 14.77
C VAL A 303 -0.48 0.48 15.97
N TRP A 304 -0.65 1.02 17.18
CA TRP A 304 -0.02 0.54 18.41
C TRP A 304 -1.00 0.00 19.46
N ASN A 305 -2.20 0.57 19.56
CA ASN A 305 -3.15 0.24 20.63
C ASN A 305 -4.59 0.56 20.20
N LEU A 306 -5.37 -0.48 19.92
CA LEU A 306 -6.80 -0.44 19.60
C LEU A 306 -7.72 -0.41 20.83
N VAL A 307 -7.15 -0.49 22.04
CA VAL A 307 -7.89 -0.59 23.31
C VAL A 307 -8.01 0.78 23.97
N ASP A 308 -6.86 1.36 24.29
CA ASP A 308 -6.75 2.59 25.09
C ASP A 308 -6.37 3.81 24.24
N GLY A 309 -6.02 3.58 22.97
CA GLY A 309 -5.70 4.63 22.02
C GLY A 309 -6.92 5.48 21.66
N PRO A 310 -6.75 6.77 21.31
CA PRO A 310 -7.81 7.60 20.76
C PRO A 310 -8.59 6.90 19.65
N ASN A 311 -9.91 6.90 19.77
CA ASN A 311 -10.85 6.21 18.88
C ASN A 311 -10.71 4.67 18.82
N GLY A 312 -9.83 4.03 19.61
CA GLY A 312 -9.72 2.58 19.73
C GLY A 312 -9.78 1.84 18.39
N SER A 313 -10.56 0.76 18.32
CA SER A 313 -10.77 -0.05 17.11
C SER A 313 -11.76 0.54 16.09
N ARG A 314 -12.01 1.85 16.16
CA ARG A 314 -12.91 2.53 15.23
C ARG A 314 -12.41 2.41 13.79
N TYR A 315 -13.33 2.24 12.86
CA TYR A 315 -13.07 2.32 11.43
C TYR A 315 -14.23 3.01 10.73
N ARG A 316 -13.94 3.67 9.61
CA ARG A 316 -14.94 4.31 8.77
C ARG A 316 -15.52 3.30 7.78
N THR A 317 -16.81 3.40 7.50
CA THR A 317 -17.50 2.52 6.54
C THR A 317 -18.81 3.16 6.09
N LEU A 318 -19.54 2.49 5.20
CA LEU A 318 -20.88 2.87 4.81
C LEU A 318 -21.93 1.97 5.47
N ASP A 319 -23.08 2.53 5.82
CA ASP A 319 -24.25 1.72 6.14
C ASP A 319 -24.91 1.14 4.87
N THR A 320 -25.95 0.32 5.06
CA THR A 320 -26.68 -0.31 3.94
C THR A 320 -27.41 0.70 3.04
N SER A 321 -27.59 1.95 3.50
CA SER A 321 -28.18 3.04 2.72
C SER A 321 -27.12 3.88 2.01
N GLY A 322 -25.83 3.55 2.18
CA GLY A 322 -24.71 4.31 1.63
C GLY A 322 -24.31 5.54 2.45
N ASN A 323 -24.79 5.67 3.69
CA ASN A 323 -24.40 6.79 4.56
C ASN A 323 -23.03 6.53 5.19
N ASP A 324 -22.21 7.57 5.24
CA ASP A 324 -20.92 7.58 5.92
C ASP A 324 -21.07 7.47 7.44
N ILE A 325 -20.45 6.44 8.03
CA ILE A 325 -20.52 6.15 9.46
C ILE A 325 -19.19 5.63 9.99
N TYR A 326 -19.03 5.69 11.32
CA TYR A 326 -17.95 5.02 12.03
C TYR A 326 -18.49 3.86 12.86
N LYS A 327 -17.79 2.74 12.85
CA LYS A 327 -18.08 1.55 13.67
C LYS A 327 -16.85 1.16 14.49
N ASN A 328 -17.04 0.40 15.56
CA ASN A 328 -15.95 -0.22 16.31
C ASN A 328 -15.84 -1.69 15.93
N TRP A 329 -14.62 -2.15 15.66
CA TRP A 329 -14.35 -3.57 15.42
C TRP A 329 -14.11 -4.31 16.75
N ASP A 330 -14.55 -5.55 16.85
CA ASP A 330 -14.43 -6.36 18.08
C ASP A 330 -12.99 -6.86 18.34
N ARG A 331 -12.09 -6.62 17.38
CA ARG A 331 -10.67 -7.01 17.39
C ARG A 331 -10.43 -8.51 17.26
N ASN A 332 -11.45 -9.29 16.92
CA ASN A 332 -11.31 -10.72 16.70
C ASN A 332 -11.13 -11.00 15.21
N VAL A 333 -10.02 -11.65 14.87
CA VAL A 333 -9.74 -12.13 13.51
C VAL A 333 -9.76 -13.65 13.51
N ASN A 334 -10.43 -14.24 12.53
CA ASN A 334 -10.31 -15.66 12.26
C ASN A 334 -9.11 -15.87 11.32
N PHE A 335 -8.02 -16.39 11.86
CA PHE A 335 -6.77 -16.59 11.14
C PHE A 335 -6.29 -18.03 11.32
N ASN A 336 -6.05 -18.73 10.21
CA ASN A 336 -5.61 -20.14 10.21
C ASN A 336 -6.49 -21.07 11.09
N GLY A 337 -7.82 -20.90 11.01
CA GLY A 337 -8.79 -21.70 11.77
C GLY A 337 -8.90 -21.33 13.26
N GLN A 338 -8.21 -20.29 13.73
CA GLN A 338 -8.25 -19.82 15.11
C GLN A 338 -8.82 -18.41 15.19
N THR A 339 -9.59 -18.12 16.25
CA THR A 339 -9.98 -16.75 16.57
C THR A 339 -8.91 -16.12 17.46
N ILE A 340 -8.26 -15.06 16.95
CA ILE A 340 -7.20 -14.31 17.64
C ILE A 340 -7.74 -12.92 17.95
N THR A 341 -7.60 -12.48 19.20
CA THR A 341 -7.87 -11.09 19.59
C THR A 341 -6.59 -10.29 19.50
N VAL A 342 -6.58 -9.22 18.70
CA VAL A 342 -5.40 -8.36 18.50
C VAL A 342 -5.50 -7.06 19.29
N GLY A 343 -4.35 -6.58 19.75
CA GLY A 343 -4.18 -5.31 20.47
C GLY A 343 -3.95 -4.12 19.56
N SER A 344 -3.50 -4.32 18.31
CA SER A 344 -3.16 -3.23 17.39
C SER A 344 -3.34 -3.59 15.91
N VAL A 345 -3.39 -2.58 15.03
CA VAL A 345 -3.33 -2.80 13.57
C VAL A 345 -1.96 -3.37 13.16
N GLY A 346 -0.87 -2.96 13.82
CA GLY A 346 0.45 -3.52 13.54
C GLY A 346 0.51 -5.02 13.83
N GLU A 347 -0.04 -5.47 14.97
CA GLU A 347 -0.18 -6.89 15.30
C GLU A 347 -1.08 -7.62 14.30
N LEU A 348 -2.26 -7.05 13.98
CA LEU A 348 -3.19 -7.62 13.00
C LEU A 348 -2.51 -7.91 11.66
N LEU A 349 -1.79 -6.92 11.10
CA LEU A 349 -1.15 -7.05 9.80
C LEU A 349 0.10 -7.93 9.85
N SER A 350 0.78 -7.98 11.01
CA SER A 350 1.91 -8.88 11.23
C SER A 350 1.50 -10.35 11.12
N LEU A 351 0.29 -10.74 11.55
CA LEU A 351 -0.22 -12.10 11.36
C LEU A 351 -0.15 -12.53 9.89
N TYR A 352 -0.64 -11.69 8.99
CA TYR A 352 -0.66 -11.97 7.55
C TYR A 352 0.74 -12.00 6.94
N VAL A 353 1.59 -11.03 7.30
CA VAL A 353 2.93 -10.90 6.72
C VAL A 353 3.86 -12.02 7.19
N VAL A 354 3.88 -12.31 8.50
CA VAL A 354 4.72 -13.38 9.07
C VAL A 354 4.32 -14.72 8.48
N ASP A 355 3.03 -15.05 8.45
CA ASP A 355 2.55 -16.32 7.91
C ASP A 355 2.89 -16.46 6.40
N ALA A 356 2.68 -15.41 5.61
CA ALA A 356 3.00 -15.43 4.18
C ALA A 356 4.51 -15.60 3.91
N LEU A 357 5.36 -14.98 4.72
CA LEU A 357 6.81 -14.97 4.53
C LEU A 357 7.54 -16.12 5.25
N ASN A 358 6.87 -16.88 6.13
CA ASN A 358 7.50 -17.92 6.96
C ASN A 358 8.24 -18.98 6.12
N SER A 359 7.79 -19.23 4.90
CA SER A 359 8.42 -20.16 3.96
C SER A 359 9.23 -19.47 2.86
N ASN A 360 9.44 -18.15 2.93
CA ASN A 360 10.23 -17.43 1.94
C ASN A 360 11.71 -17.82 2.05
N THR A 361 12.29 -18.22 0.93
CA THR A 361 13.67 -18.74 0.83
C THR A 361 14.59 -17.81 0.04
N SER A 362 14.08 -16.69 -0.48
CA SER A 362 14.85 -15.78 -1.32
C SER A 362 16.00 -15.09 -0.59
N GLY A 363 15.87 -14.94 0.73
CA GLY A 363 16.79 -14.16 1.56
C GLY A 363 16.80 -12.67 1.23
N ASN A 364 15.84 -12.14 0.47
CA ASN A 364 15.75 -10.71 0.14
C ASN A 364 14.32 -10.19 0.30
N ILE A 365 14.02 -9.75 1.53
CA ILE A 365 12.76 -9.11 1.90
C ILE A 365 13.03 -7.63 2.15
N ARG A 366 12.21 -6.78 1.50
CA ARG A 366 12.17 -5.34 1.68
C ARG A 366 10.83 -4.92 2.27
N LEU A 367 10.87 -4.13 3.32
CA LEU A 367 9.67 -3.55 3.94
C LEU A 367 9.68 -2.04 3.70
N THR A 368 8.54 -1.47 3.32
CA THR A 368 8.47 -0.07 2.88
C THR A 368 7.22 0.61 3.44
N GLY A 369 7.39 1.69 4.20
CA GLY A 369 6.26 2.44 4.76
C GLY A 369 6.17 3.84 4.18
N HIS A 370 4.96 4.39 4.03
CA HIS A 370 4.76 5.80 3.71
C HIS A 370 3.98 6.53 4.81
N SER A 371 4.41 7.73 5.20
CA SER A 371 3.74 8.52 6.26
C SER A 371 3.54 7.68 7.54
N LEU A 372 2.33 7.55 8.09
CA LEU A 372 2.04 6.66 9.23
C LEU A 372 2.32 5.18 8.93
N GLY A 373 2.29 4.77 7.65
CA GLY A 373 2.63 3.42 7.21
C GLY A 373 4.06 3.01 7.55
N ASN A 374 4.95 3.98 7.83
CA ASN A 374 6.27 3.71 8.40
C ASN A 374 6.20 3.06 9.78
N GLN A 375 5.26 3.48 10.62
CA GLN A 375 5.04 2.89 11.93
C GLN A 375 4.42 1.50 11.79
N VAL A 376 3.47 1.33 10.87
CA VAL A 376 2.89 0.01 10.54
C VAL A 376 3.99 -0.96 10.10
N ILE A 377 4.85 -0.55 9.17
CA ILE A 377 5.95 -1.40 8.69
C ILE A 377 7.02 -1.63 9.75
N THR A 378 7.29 -0.65 10.62
CA THR A 378 8.22 -0.86 11.74
C THR A 378 7.67 -1.92 12.70
N HIS A 379 6.38 -1.88 13.00
CA HIS A 379 5.72 -2.88 13.84
C HIS A 379 5.71 -4.27 13.17
N ILE A 380 5.43 -4.34 11.86
CA ILE A 380 5.53 -5.59 11.09
C ILE A 380 6.97 -6.12 11.08
N ALA A 381 7.95 -5.25 10.86
CA ALA A 381 9.37 -5.61 10.83
C ALA A 381 9.82 -6.24 12.15
N TYR A 382 9.31 -5.74 13.29
CA TYR A 382 9.55 -6.37 14.59
C TYR A 382 9.08 -7.82 14.60
N TYR A 383 7.84 -8.11 14.24
CA TYR A 383 7.32 -9.49 14.26
C TYR A 383 7.97 -10.40 13.21
N VAL A 384 8.33 -9.87 12.04
CA VAL A 384 9.08 -10.60 11.01
C VAL A 384 10.48 -10.97 11.53
N ASP A 385 11.16 -10.05 12.20
CA ASP A 385 12.46 -10.29 12.85
C ASP A 385 12.34 -11.32 13.99
N GLN A 386 11.33 -11.19 14.86
CA GLN A 386 11.06 -12.16 15.94
C GLN A 386 10.74 -13.57 15.41
N ALA A 387 10.17 -13.68 14.21
CA ALA A 387 9.96 -14.94 13.51
C ALA A 387 11.23 -15.47 12.82
N ASN A 388 12.38 -14.80 12.99
CA ASN A 388 13.66 -15.14 12.36
C ASN A 388 13.59 -15.16 10.82
N ILE A 389 12.76 -14.28 10.24
CA ILE A 389 12.64 -14.07 8.81
C ILE A 389 13.59 -12.92 8.43
N GLY A 390 14.59 -13.22 7.59
CA GLY A 390 15.66 -12.27 7.27
C GLY A 390 15.18 -11.04 6.49
N ILE A 391 15.26 -9.87 7.10
CA ILE A 391 14.96 -8.58 6.47
C ILE A 391 16.25 -7.99 5.89
N LYS A 392 16.24 -7.63 4.61
CA LYS A 392 17.40 -6.99 3.95
C LYS A 392 17.31 -5.49 3.90
N ARG A 393 16.12 -4.92 3.76
CA ARG A 393 15.96 -3.47 3.60
C ARG A 393 14.66 -2.96 4.22
N ILE A 394 14.75 -1.85 4.94
CA ILE A 394 13.59 -1.10 5.43
C ILE A 394 13.67 0.32 4.85
N ALA A 395 12.68 0.69 4.04
CA ALA A 395 12.59 1.99 3.40
C ALA A 395 11.50 2.84 4.03
N LEU A 396 11.90 3.96 4.62
CA LEU A 396 11.00 4.86 5.32
C LEU A 396 10.65 6.09 4.46
N LEU A 397 9.46 6.11 3.86
CA LEU A 397 9.08 7.12 2.85
C LEU A 397 8.24 8.22 3.47
N ASP A 398 8.76 9.45 3.51
CA ASP A 398 8.22 10.63 4.20
C ASP A 398 7.57 10.26 5.55
N PRO A 399 8.34 9.72 6.51
CA PRO A 399 7.78 9.20 7.76
C PRO A 399 7.07 10.30 8.55
N ALA A 400 5.93 9.93 9.11
CA ALA A 400 5.19 10.76 10.06
C ALA A 400 5.20 10.07 11.41
N TRP A 401 5.79 10.71 12.41
CA TRP A 401 5.76 10.32 13.82
C TRP A 401 5.27 11.51 14.62
N THR A 402 4.07 11.46 15.20
CA THR A 402 3.58 12.65 15.90
C THR A 402 4.37 12.93 17.18
N ASP A 403 4.58 14.20 17.47
CA ASP A 403 5.45 14.64 18.57
C ASP A 403 4.86 14.34 19.96
N GLY A 404 5.74 14.12 20.94
CA GLY A 404 5.43 13.97 22.34
C GLY A 404 4.99 12.57 22.79
N ALA A 405 5.13 12.35 24.10
CA ALA A 405 4.81 11.10 24.78
C ALA A 405 3.32 10.77 24.69
N LYS A 406 3.01 9.49 24.47
CA LYS A 406 1.62 9.03 24.29
C LYS A 406 1.24 8.06 25.40
N SER A 407 0.22 8.37 26.19
CA SER A 407 -0.24 7.52 27.31
C SER A 407 -0.70 6.12 26.88
N TRP A 408 -1.03 5.94 25.60
CA TRP A 408 -1.45 4.66 25.00
C TRP A 408 -0.29 3.86 24.40
N LEU A 409 0.94 4.39 24.43
CA LEU A 409 2.16 3.63 24.18
C LEU A 409 2.72 3.07 25.49
N PRO A 410 3.54 2.01 25.46
CA PRO A 410 4.19 1.48 26.65
C PRO A 410 5.03 2.53 27.39
N VAL A 411 5.21 2.31 28.70
CA VAL A 411 6.19 3.06 29.49
C VAL A 411 7.59 2.53 29.15
N VAL A 412 8.53 3.45 28.92
CA VAL A 412 9.94 3.14 28.71
C VAL A 412 10.50 2.50 29.99
N ASP A 413 10.88 1.23 29.88
CA ASP A 413 11.53 0.49 30.95
C ASP A 413 13.06 0.58 30.86
N TYR A 414 13.74 -0.03 31.84
CA TYR A 414 15.19 -0.02 31.85
C TYR A 414 15.79 -0.75 30.63
N ALA A 415 15.19 -1.86 30.19
CA ALA A 415 15.72 -2.65 29.07
C ALA A 415 15.73 -1.84 27.77
N ALA A 416 14.65 -1.11 27.49
CA ALA A 416 14.54 -0.19 26.37
C ALA A 416 15.64 0.88 26.35
N THR A 417 16.01 1.42 27.52
CA THR A 417 17.11 2.41 27.61
C THR A 417 18.48 1.81 27.33
N GLN A 418 18.63 0.49 27.39
CA GLN A 418 19.89 -0.20 27.11
C GLN A 418 20.05 -0.59 25.63
N VAL A 419 19.00 -0.45 24.81
CA VAL A 419 19.09 -0.71 23.37
C VAL A 419 20.05 0.29 22.74
N LYS A 420 21.11 -0.22 22.13
CA LYS A 420 22.13 0.55 21.43
C LYS A 420 22.61 -0.21 20.20
N LEU A 421 23.07 0.52 19.19
CA LEU A 421 23.63 -0.10 17.98
C LEU A 421 24.97 -0.77 18.29
N ASN A 422 25.12 -2.02 17.88
CA ASN A 422 26.32 -2.82 18.13
C ASN A 422 27.56 -2.25 17.42
N HIS A 423 27.38 -1.62 16.26
CA HIS A 423 28.51 -1.19 15.43
C HIS A 423 29.14 0.14 15.86
N ASN A 424 28.43 0.98 16.62
CA ASN A 424 28.95 2.29 17.06
C ASN A 424 28.56 2.69 18.49
N GLY A 425 27.80 1.84 19.20
CA GLY A 425 27.44 2.04 20.60
C GLY A 425 26.39 3.14 20.85
N VAL A 426 25.78 3.71 19.81
CA VAL A 426 24.77 4.78 19.96
C VAL A 426 23.49 4.20 20.55
N TYR A 427 23.02 4.79 21.65
CA TYR A 427 21.78 4.39 22.32
C TYR A 427 20.55 4.83 21.53
N ALA A 428 19.51 3.99 21.54
CA ALA A 428 18.21 4.31 20.97
C ALA A 428 17.49 5.36 21.80
N LEU A 429 17.65 5.38 23.11
CA LEU A 429 17.00 6.34 24.02
C LEU A 429 18.04 7.09 24.85
N ASP A 430 17.65 8.25 25.37
CA ASP A 430 18.44 8.89 26.42
C ASP A 430 17.98 8.35 27.78
N GLY A 431 18.87 8.37 28.78
CA GLY A 431 18.51 7.93 30.14
C GLY A 431 17.36 8.72 30.78
N GLY A 432 17.06 9.92 30.26
CA GLY A 432 15.92 10.74 30.69
C GLY A 432 14.54 10.23 30.23
N SER A 433 14.48 9.29 29.27
CA SER A 433 13.21 8.69 28.83
C SER A 433 12.67 7.65 29.82
N LEU A 434 13.49 7.13 30.74
CA LEU A 434 13.09 6.08 31.70
C LEU A 434 11.88 6.51 32.54
N GLY A 435 10.86 5.66 32.60
CA GLY A 435 9.64 5.91 33.37
C GLY A 435 8.66 6.88 32.71
N THR A 436 8.95 7.34 31.49
CA THR A 436 8.02 8.12 30.66
C THR A 436 7.37 7.22 29.61
N HIS A 437 6.23 7.65 29.04
CA HIS A 437 5.68 6.97 27.87
C HIS A 437 6.48 7.29 26.61
N TYR A 438 6.59 6.31 25.72
CA TYR A 438 7.23 6.50 24.42
C TYR A 438 6.60 7.62 23.59
N TRP A 439 7.43 8.21 22.74
CA TRP A 439 6.99 8.90 21.52
C TRP A 439 6.94 7.87 20.37
N PRO A 440 6.06 8.05 19.37
CA PRO A 440 6.02 7.17 18.18
C PRO A 440 7.38 7.04 17.47
N ALA A 441 8.16 8.13 17.41
CA ALA A 441 9.51 8.13 16.87
C ALA A 441 10.51 7.33 17.71
N GLU A 442 10.40 7.41 19.04
CA GLU A 442 11.27 6.69 19.97
C GLU A 442 11.05 5.18 19.92
N ILE A 443 9.80 4.73 20.00
CA ILE A 443 9.49 3.29 19.93
C ILE A 443 9.88 2.71 18.56
N SER A 444 9.65 3.46 17.47
CA SER A 444 10.11 3.05 16.14
C SER A 444 11.63 2.93 16.08
N ARG A 445 12.37 3.87 16.70
CA ARG A 445 13.84 3.86 16.73
C ARG A 445 14.39 2.69 17.55
N VAL A 446 13.79 2.38 18.71
CA VAL A 446 14.16 1.22 19.53
C VAL A 446 14.02 -0.06 18.72
N ILE A 447 12.85 -0.28 18.12
CA ILE A 447 12.58 -1.46 17.29
C ILE A 447 13.58 -1.56 16.13
N LEU A 448 13.82 -0.47 15.40
CA LEU A 448 14.75 -0.48 14.27
C LEU A 448 16.18 -0.78 14.72
N TYR A 449 16.62 -0.29 15.88
CA TYR A 449 17.96 -0.60 16.40
C TYR A 449 18.10 -2.08 16.78
N GLU A 450 17.06 -2.69 17.36
CA GLU A 450 17.04 -4.14 17.65
C GLU A 450 17.17 -4.96 16.37
N ILE A 451 16.33 -4.65 15.36
CA ILE A 451 16.35 -5.35 14.06
C ILE A 451 17.72 -5.15 13.37
N MET A 452 18.26 -3.93 13.39
CA MET A 452 19.58 -3.63 12.84
C MET A 452 20.68 -4.44 13.54
N ASN A 453 20.58 -4.65 14.85
CA ASN A 453 21.53 -5.45 15.61
C ASN A 453 21.44 -6.94 15.28
N HIS A 454 20.23 -7.49 15.19
CA HIS A 454 20.02 -8.91 14.86
C HIS A 454 20.48 -9.24 13.43
N ASN A 455 20.19 -8.36 12.47
CA ASN A 455 20.46 -8.58 11.05
C ASN A 455 21.75 -7.87 10.57
N TRP A 456 22.60 -7.41 11.50
CA TRP A 456 23.76 -6.59 11.14
C TRP A 456 24.73 -7.31 10.20
N ASN A 457 25.04 -8.57 10.52
CA ASN A 457 25.99 -9.37 9.74
C ASN A 457 25.39 -9.80 8.38
N ASP A 458 24.07 -9.85 8.29
CA ASP A 458 23.33 -10.15 7.07
C ASP A 458 23.20 -8.94 6.13
N GLY A 459 23.72 -7.79 6.55
CA GLY A 459 23.81 -6.59 5.72
C GLY A 459 22.51 -5.82 5.61
N ILE A 460 21.68 -5.84 6.65
CA ILE A 460 20.47 -5.03 6.69
C ILE A 460 20.76 -3.55 6.43
N VAL A 461 19.87 -2.93 5.67
CA VAL A 461 19.85 -1.50 5.38
C VAL A 461 18.57 -0.89 5.90
N VAL A 462 18.70 0.25 6.58
CA VAL A 462 17.57 1.15 6.85
C VAL A 462 17.83 2.46 6.11
N GLU A 463 16.82 2.95 5.42
CA GLU A 463 16.89 4.18 4.66
C GLU A 463 15.62 5.03 4.86
N ARG A 464 15.74 6.31 4.55
CA ARG A 464 14.67 7.27 4.63
C ARG A 464 14.66 8.20 3.42
N TYR A 465 13.47 8.47 2.91
CA TYR A 465 13.22 9.48 1.89
C TYR A 465 12.34 10.58 2.47
N ASN A 466 12.71 11.83 2.29
CA ASN A 466 11.90 12.99 2.66
C ASN A 466 11.56 13.80 1.42
N SER A 467 10.42 14.47 1.40
CA SER A 467 10.10 15.43 0.32
C SER A 467 9.44 16.71 0.77
N THR A 468 8.90 16.71 1.99
CA THR A 468 8.10 17.80 2.51
C THR A 468 8.79 18.52 3.66
N ILE A 469 8.37 19.77 3.84
CA ILE A 469 8.67 20.55 5.05
C ILE A 469 7.92 20.05 6.29
N LEU A 470 7.18 18.93 6.22
CA LEU A 470 6.54 18.33 7.41
C LEU A 470 7.60 18.07 8.50
N ASN A 471 8.81 17.71 8.08
CA ASN A 471 9.98 17.54 8.93
C ASN A 471 10.70 18.84 9.29
N LEU A 472 10.40 19.97 8.62
CA LEU A 472 11.16 21.19 8.76
C LEU A 472 10.53 22.23 9.69
N TYR A 473 9.20 22.40 9.81
CA TYR A 473 8.63 23.47 10.67
C TYR A 473 7.19 23.28 11.18
N LEU A 474 6.57 22.10 11.04
CA LEU A 474 5.26 21.84 11.69
C LEU A 474 5.51 21.17 13.05
N PRO A 475 5.17 21.80 14.19
CA PRO A 475 5.45 21.31 15.56
C PRO A 475 4.56 20.12 15.97
N ILE A 476 4.28 19.23 15.02
CA ILE A 476 3.31 18.15 15.13
C ILE A 476 3.99 16.81 14.85
N VAL A 477 5.12 16.80 14.12
CA VAL A 477 5.82 15.60 13.67
C VAL A 477 7.29 15.67 14.10
N ASP A 478 7.80 14.60 14.71
CA ASP A 478 9.20 14.44 15.10
C ASP A 478 10.03 13.99 13.89
N GLU A 479 11.13 14.68 13.61
CA GLU A 479 12.08 14.32 12.55
C GLU A 479 12.87 13.03 12.88
N ASN A 480 12.84 12.56 14.12
CA ASN A 480 13.63 11.44 14.62
C ASN A 480 15.12 11.59 14.26
N ARG A 481 15.70 12.76 14.55
CA ARG A 481 17.06 13.13 14.15
C ARG A 481 18.12 12.13 14.65
N LYS A 482 17.90 11.49 15.79
CA LYS A 482 18.81 10.44 16.31
C LYS A 482 18.86 9.23 15.38
N LEU A 483 17.71 8.73 14.93
CA LEU A 483 17.64 7.65 13.94
C LEU A 483 18.27 8.10 12.63
N SER A 484 17.95 9.30 12.16
CA SER A 484 18.42 9.84 10.88
C SER A 484 19.94 9.93 10.75
N LYS A 485 20.65 10.02 11.89
CA LYS A 485 22.13 9.98 11.92
C LYS A 485 22.71 8.58 11.73
N GLN A 486 21.90 7.53 11.91
CA GLN A 486 22.32 6.13 11.86
C GLN A 486 21.86 5.41 10.58
N ILE A 487 21.07 6.08 9.73
CA ILE A 487 20.46 5.49 8.55
C ILE A 487 20.81 6.28 7.29
N SER A 488 20.59 5.70 6.11
CA SER A 488 20.71 6.44 4.84
C SER A 488 19.56 7.44 4.70
N VAL A 489 19.84 8.71 4.44
CA VAL A 489 18.81 9.75 4.31
C VAL A 489 18.89 10.43 2.95
N THR A 490 17.75 10.49 2.27
CA THR A 490 17.58 11.11 0.95
C THR A 490 16.49 12.17 0.98
N ASP A 491 16.81 13.39 0.62
CA ASP A 491 15.85 14.49 0.48
C ASP A 491 15.51 14.70 -0.99
N LEU A 492 14.29 14.33 -1.36
CA LEU A 492 13.65 14.69 -2.62
C LEU A 492 13.21 16.16 -2.59
N LYS A 493 13.33 16.81 -3.73
CA LYS A 493 12.97 18.20 -3.98
C LYS A 493 12.05 18.29 -5.20
N PRO A 494 10.79 17.88 -5.06
CA PRO A 494 9.83 17.91 -6.17
C PRO A 494 9.32 19.32 -6.42
N TRP A 495 10.15 20.13 -7.06
CA TRP A 495 9.88 21.51 -7.42
C TRP A 495 9.01 21.63 -8.68
N PHE A 496 8.69 20.52 -9.34
CA PHE A 496 7.57 20.41 -10.27
C PHE A 496 6.20 20.52 -9.58
N TYR A 497 6.14 20.39 -8.25
CA TYR A 497 4.97 20.79 -7.47
C TYR A 497 5.16 22.19 -6.88
N GLY A 498 4.08 22.97 -6.92
CA GLY A 498 3.99 24.28 -6.28
C GLY A 498 4.27 24.21 -4.77
N THR A 499 4.69 25.33 -4.17
CA THR A 499 5.02 25.40 -2.73
C THR A 499 3.86 25.02 -1.82
N ALA A 500 2.62 25.30 -2.24
CA ALA A 500 1.40 24.99 -1.49
C ALA A 500 0.89 23.55 -1.67
N GLN A 501 1.39 22.79 -2.66
CA GLN A 501 0.98 21.41 -2.94
C GLN A 501 1.64 20.40 -1.99
N LEU A 502 1.56 20.68 -0.70
CA LEU A 502 2.19 19.87 0.33
C LEU A 502 1.66 18.41 0.38
N PRO A 503 0.37 18.11 0.13
CA PRO A 503 -0.11 16.73 0.03
C PRO A 503 0.55 15.92 -1.08
N GLN A 504 0.63 16.50 -2.29
CA GLN A 504 1.22 15.85 -3.44
C GLN A 504 2.71 15.63 -3.25
N LYS A 505 3.40 16.60 -2.65
CA LYS A 505 4.79 16.44 -2.22
C LYS A 505 4.89 15.28 -1.24
N HIS A 506 4.07 15.26 -0.19
CA HIS A 506 4.09 14.23 0.86
C HIS A 506 3.90 12.82 0.31
N THR A 507 3.05 12.64 -0.69
CA THR A 507 2.81 11.32 -1.31
C THR A 507 3.86 10.95 -2.36
N LEU A 508 4.66 11.89 -2.86
CA LEU A 508 5.62 11.59 -3.90
C LEU A 508 6.68 10.55 -3.51
N PRO A 509 7.30 10.56 -2.31
CA PRO A 509 8.32 9.59 -1.95
C PRO A 509 7.93 8.13 -2.18
N ARG A 510 6.65 7.75 -1.96
CA ARG A 510 6.19 6.40 -2.31
C ARG A 510 6.22 6.15 -3.81
N HIS A 511 5.72 7.08 -4.61
CA HIS A 511 5.68 6.91 -6.06
C HIS A 511 7.10 6.93 -6.66
N ASN A 512 7.93 7.90 -6.26
CA ASN A 512 9.32 8.01 -6.70
C ASN A 512 10.14 6.78 -6.28
N TYR A 513 10.04 6.29 -5.04
CA TYR A 513 10.78 5.10 -4.61
C TYR A 513 10.44 3.88 -5.46
N PHE A 514 9.16 3.51 -5.60
CA PHE A 514 8.78 2.35 -6.41
C PHE A 514 9.14 2.52 -7.89
N TRP A 515 8.92 3.71 -8.46
CA TRP A 515 9.25 3.98 -9.86
C TRP A 515 10.77 3.98 -10.10
N SER A 516 11.58 4.45 -9.14
CA SER A 516 13.05 4.50 -9.27
C SER A 516 13.70 3.13 -9.48
N TYR A 517 12.99 2.03 -9.22
CA TYR A 517 13.47 0.67 -9.52
C TYR A 517 13.60 0.40 -11.03
N GLU A 518 12.81 1.09 -11.86
CA GLU A 518 12.91 1.01 -13.33
C GLU A 518 14.13 1.76 -13.87
N ALA A 519 14.66 2.72 -13.10
CA ALA A 519 15.75 3.59 -13.50
C ALA A 519 17.12 3.01 -13.11
N ASN A 520 18.17 3.49 -13.77
CA ASN A 520 19.52 3.32 -13.23
C ASN A 520 19.62 4.05 -11.88
N PRO A 521 20.40 3.51 -10.91
CA PRO A 521 20.67 4.22 -9.67
C PRO A 521 21.14 5.67 -9.93
N PRO A 522 20.54 6.67 -9.26
CA PRO A 522 20.85 8.08 -9.47
C PRO A 522 22.33 8.41 -9.28
N VAL A 523 22.81 9.43 -9.98
CA VAL A 523 24.21 9.86 -9.86
C VAL A 523 24.43 10.51 -8.49
N GLU A 524 25.49 10.10 -7.78
CA GLU A 524 25.98 10.85 -6.62
C GLU A 524 26.96 11.93 -7.11
N CYS A 525 26.78 13.16 -6.64
CA CYS A 525 27.66 14.28 -6.97
C CYS A 525 28.05 15.12 -5.76
N THR A 526 29.07 15.95 -5.91
CA THR A 526 29.32 17.12 -5.06
C THR A 526 28.92 18.39 -5.82
N VAL A 527 28.53 19.43 -5.10
CA VAL A 527 28.25 20.74 -5.69
C VAL A 527 29.28 21.75 -5.20
N THR A 528 29.97 22.41 -6.11
CA THR A 528 30.95 23.46 -5.79
C THR A 528 30.70 24.65 -6.70
N PHE A 529 30.38 25.81 -6.11
CA PHE A 529 29.96 27.02 -6.85
C PHE A 529 28.83 26.76 -7.88
N GLY A 530 27.88 25.89 -7.54
CA GLY A 530 26.75 25.52 -8.42
C GLY A 530 27.09 24.51 -9.51
N ILE A 531 28.35 24.14 -9.67
CA ILE A 531 28.80 23.10 -10.62
C ILE A 531 28.72 21.74 -9.93
N ARG A 532 28.13 20.77 -10.63
CA ARG A 532 27.94 19.40 -10.15
C ARG A 532 29.07 18.54 -10.68
N ASN A 533 29.75 17.86 -9.79
CA ASN A 533 30.83 16.94 -10.14
C ASN A 533 30.44 15.54 -9.67
N PRO A 534 30.25 14.57 -10.59
CA PRO A 534 29.99 13.19 -10.21
C PRO A 534 31.10 12.67 -9.30
N THR A 535 30.74 11.93 -8.25
CA THR A 535 31.74 11.29 -7.36
C THR A 535 32.29 10.00 -7.96
N GLY A 536 31.67 9.51 -9.04
CA GLY A 536 31.89 8.17 -9.59
C GLY A 536 31.04 7.09 -8.92
N ASN A 537 30.28 7.43 -7.88
CA ASN A 537 29.34 6.53 -7.23
C ASN A 537 27.89 6.83 -7.63
N VAL A 538 26.99 5.95 -7.18
CA VAL A 538 25.54 6.14 -7.25
C VAL A 538 24.97 6.48 -5.88
N ALA A 539 23.86 7.22 -5.88
CA ALA A 539 23.11 7.62 -4.71
C ALA A 539 21.98 6.62 -4.39
N ALA A 540 21.20 6.91 -3.36
CA ALA A 540 20.13 6.03 -2.89
C ALA A 540 18.90 6.06 -3.82
N SER A 541 18.43 4.88 -4.20
CA SER A 541 17.16 4.62 -4.90
C SER A 541 16.73 3.18 -4.61
N ALA A 542 15.53 2.81 -5.02
CA ALA A 542 15.13 1.41 -4.94
C ALA A 542 16.02 0.48 -5.79
N ALA A 543 16.54 0.96 -6.92
CA ALA A 543 17.45 0.22 -7.79
C ALA A 543 18.88 0.09 -7.21
N THR A 544 19.26 0.94 -6.25
CA THR A 544 20.61 0.93 -5.67
C THR A 544 20.83 -0.37 -4.88
N GLY A 545 21.89 -1.10 -5.24
CA GLY A 545 22.25 -2.37 -4.61
C GLY A 545 22.58 -2.25 -3.12
N GLU A 546 22.38 -3.34 -2.39
CA GLU A 546 22.41 -3.42 -0.92
C GLU A 546 23.78 -3.05 -0.35
N VAL A 547 24.88 -3.47 -1.01
CA VAL A 547 26.25 -3.11 -0.61
C VAL A 547 26.42 -1.60 -0.62
N ARG A 548 26.02 -0.95 -1.72
CA ARG A 548 26.13 0.51 -1.84
C ARG A 548 25.21 1.21 -0.83
N MET A 549 23.98 0.74 -0.68
CA MET A 549 23.06 1.32 0.31
C MET A 549 23.60 1.20 1.74
N ARG A 550 24.28 0.11 2.07
CA ARG A 550 24.95 -0.07 3.36
C ARG A 550 26.12 0.91 3.53
N GLU A 551 26.90 1.17 2.48
CA GLU A 551 27.92 2.23 2.51
C GLU A 551 27.29 3.61 2.77
N LEU A 552 26.16 3.91 2.12
CA LEU A 552 25.43 5.17 2.33
C LEU A 552 24.91 5.29 3.77
N MET A 553 24.40 4.19 4.33
CA MET A 553 23.95 4.13 5.72
C MET A 553 25.10 4.40 6.72
N LEU A 554 26.32 3.92 6.41
CA LEU A 554 27.46 3.96 7.31
C LEU A 554 28.32 5.23 7.18
N ASN A 555 28.27 5.93 6.04
CA ASN A 555 29.22 7.00 5.74
C ASN A 555 28.96 8.32 6.50
N GLY A 556 27.86 8.42 7.25
CA GLY A 556 27.51 9.61 8.01
C GLY A 556 27.14 10.82 7.14
N LYS A 557 26.66 10.59 5.91
CA LYS A 557 26.23 11.63 4.96
C LYS A 557 24.74 11.52 4.67
N TYR A 558 24.17 12.59 4.13
CA TYR A 558 22.83 12.58 3.54
C TYR A 558 22.88 13.04 2.09
N HIS A 559 21.86 12.66 1.33
CA HIS A 559 21.77 12.90 -0.11
C HIS A 559 20.63 13.86 -0.40
N SER A 560 20.90 14.93 -1.13
CA SER A 560 19.91 15.95 -1.42
C SER A 560 19.72 16.08 -2.92
N GLN A 561 18.50 15.94 -3.42
CA GLN A 561 18.21 15.98 -4.86
C GLN A 561 18.64 17.34 -5.44
N VAL A 562 19.34 17.28 -6.57
CA VAL A 562 19.81 18.44 -7.32
C VAL A 562 19.41 18.38 -8.80
N GLU A 563 19.44 17.23 -9.49
CA GLU A 563 18.75 17.06 -10.80
C GLU A 563 17.46 16.25 -10.59
N GLY A 564 16.54 16.30 -11.57
CA GLY A 564 15.21 15.69 -11.45
C GLY A 564 14.21 16.50 -10.61
N ARG A 565 14.59 17.69 -10.16
CA ARG A 565 13.72 18.52 -9.29
C ARG A 565 12.48 19.07 -10.00
N TYR A 566 12.52 19.18 -11.32
CA TYR A 566 11.47 19.79 -12.14
C TYR A 566 10.80 18.80 -13.10
N THR A 567 11.09 17.52 -12.92
CA THR A 567 10.60 16.40 -13.74
C THR A 567 10.13 15.30 -12.79
N VAL A 568 9.11 14.55 -13.17
CA VAL A 568 8.55 13.51 -12.30
C VAL A 568 9.27 12.16 -12.47
N GLU A 569 9.96 11.98 -13.59
CA GLU A 569 10.66 10.75 -13.93
C GLU A 569 11.95 10.62 -13.10
N PRO A 570 12.24 9.45 -12.49
CA PRO A 570 13.44 9.29 -11.67
C PRO A 570 14.74 9.13 -12.48
N ASN A 571 14.67 9.04 -13.81
CA ASN A 571 15.81 8.75 -14.68
C ASN A 571 16.86 9.87 -14.76
N ASP A 572 16.45 11.10 -14.48
CA ASP A 572 17.34 12.27 -14.49
C ASP A 572 17.74 12.71 -13.07
N ASP A 573 17.45 11.91 -12.05
CA ASP A 573 17.78 12.22 -10.66
C ASP A 573 19.28 12.21 -10.40
N TRP A 574 19.76 13.29 -9.78
CA TRP A 574 21.11 13.39 -9.23
C TRP A 574 21.02 13.87 -7.78
N PHE A 575 21.87 13.32 -6.93
CA PHE A 575 21.89 13.68 -5.51
C PHE A 575 23.25 14.19 -5.08
N GLU A 576 23.23 15.37 -4.46
CA GLU A 576 24.39 15.95 -3.80
C GLU A 576 24.63 15.23 -2.46
N THR A 577 25.83 14.70 -2.27
CA THR A 577 26.25 14.16 -0.97
C THR A 577 26.67 15.30 -0.04
N LYS A 578 26.11 15.31 1.18
CA LYS A 578 26.32 16.35 2.19
C LYS A 578 26.69 15.75 3.54
N ASN A 579 27.45 16.49 4.34
CA ASN A 579 27.74 16.12 5.72
C ASN A 579 26.44 16.12 6.55
N GLN A 580 26.27 15.13 7.43
CA GLN A 580 25.04 14.95 8.23
C GLN A 580 24.61 16.19 9.05
N LEU A 581 23.29 16.24 9.31
CA LEU A 581 22.55 17.28 10.04
C LEU A 581 22.89 17.38 11.53
#